data_AF-A0A101MHV8-F1
#
_entry.id   AF-A0A101MHV8-F1
#
_cell.length_a   1.000
_cell.length_b   1.000
_cell.length_c   1.000
_cell.angle_alpha   90.00
_cell.angle_beta   90.00
_cell.angle_gamma   90.00
#
_symmetry.space_group_name_H-M   'P 1'
#
loop_
_entity.id
_entity.type
_entity.pdbx_description
1 polymer ?
#
loop_
_entity_poly.entity_id
_entity_poly.type
_entity_poly.pdbx_seq_one_letter_code
_entity_poly.pdbx_strand_id
1 'polypeptide(L)'
;MDTAIDLSDALKALDLANIRFQLIRLEDTITFHLIERVQFPLNKTVYVPGGVKIPNSELSLLDYLLREQERIQSRVRRYQSPDEYPFFPDVLEEPILQPLEYPRILHENDVCVNDVIKERYISEVLPAVCPKFGREDRGETQENYGSAATCDVSVLQALSRRIHFGKFVAESKFQKDPETFVRLIKAEDRAGIDAAITNSAVELKVLERLGLKAKTYGTDPALPDENGPKINIDAVVAMYKECVIPLTKIVEVEYLMQRLKGTQWE
;
A
#
# COMPACT_ATOMS: atom_id res chain seq x y z
N MET A 1 6.02 -14.96 -9.98
CA MET A 1 5.86 -14.61 -8.54
C MET A 1 5.68 -15.92 -7.79
N ASP A 2 6.63 -16.85 -7.93
CA ASP A 2 6.30 -18.28 -7.85
C ASP A 2 6.41 -18.85 -6.42
N THR A 3 6.94 -18.04 -5.49
CA THR A 3 7.21 -18.42 -4.10
C THR A 3 6.25 -17.78 -3.10
N ALA A 4 5.21 -17.08 -3.57
CA ALA A 4 4.46 -16.13 -2.76
C ALA A 4 2.94 -16.38 -2.83
N ILE A 5 2.31 -15.95 -3.92
CA ILE A 5 0.93 -16.23 -4.26
C ILE A 5 0.90 -16.46 -5.77
N ASP A 6 0.26 -17.54 -6.16
CA ASP A 6 0.06 -17.89 -7.56
C ASP A 6 -1.20 -17.19 -8.06
N LEU A 7 -1.03 -16.00 -8.65
CA LEU A 7 -2.13 -15.24 -9.25
C LEU A 7 -2.65 -15.88 -10.55
N SER A 8 -2.04 -16.97 -11.02
CA SER A 8 -2.57 -17.77 -12.13
C SER A 8 -3.55 -18.87 -11.68
N ASP A 9 -3.71 -19.05 -10.36
CA ASP A 9 -4.62 -20.03 -9.76
C ASP A 9 -5.54 -19.37 -8.72
N ALA A 10 -6.82 -19.24 -9.05
CA ALA A 10 -7.80 -18.57 -8.19
C ALA A 10 -7.97 -19.25 -6.82
N LEU A 11 -7.87 -20.59 -6.73
CA LEU A 11 -8.00 -21.29 -5.46
C LEU A 11 -6.83 -20.98 -4.54
N LYS A 12 -5.61 -20.93 -5.09
CA LYS A 12 -4.41 -20.54 -4.32
C LYS A 12 -4.41 -19.07 -3.96
N ALA A 13 -4.85 -18.20 -4.87
CA ALA A 13 -4.90 -16.75 -4.63
C ALA A 13 -5.91 -16.37 -3.54
N LEU A 14 -7.00 -17.13 -3.40
CA LEU A 14 -8.06 -16.90 -2.41
C LEU A 14 -7.91 -17.73 -1.13
N ASP A 15 -6.88 -18.56 -1.02
CA ASP A 15 -6.56 -19.25 0.22
C ASP A 15 -6.09 -18.25 1.29
N LEU A 16 -6.73 -18.27 2.47
CA LEU A 16 -6.41 -17.32 3.54
C LEU A 16 -4.99 -17.48 4.09
N ALA A 17 -4.39 -18.68 4.05
CA ALA A 17 -3.03 -18.87 4.53
C ALA A 17 -2.03 -18.22 3.56
N ASN A 18 -2.25 -18.38 2.25
CA ASN A 18 -1.47 -17.71 1.20
C ASN A 18 -1.62 -16.18 1.25
N ILE A 19 -2.86 -15.68 1.42
CA ILE A 19 -3.13 -14.26 1.57
C ILE A 19 -2.38 -13.71 2.79
N ARG A 20 -2.51 -14.38 3.93
CA ARG A 20 -1.80 -14.00 5.16
C ARG A 20 -0.29 -13.98 4.96
N PHE A 21 0.26 -14.96 4.25
CA PHE A 21 1.69 -15.00 3.93
C PHE A 21 2.12 -13.79 3.10
N GLN A 22 1.34 -13.39 2.08
CA GLN A 22 1.63 -12.17 1.31
C GLN A 22 1.54 -10.90 2.15
N LEU A 23 0.52 -10.77 2.99
CA LEU A 23 0.40 -9.60 3.87
C LEU A 23 1.61 -9.48 4.81
N ILE A 24 2.09 -10.60 5.36
CA ILE A 24 3.29 -10.64 6.21
C ILE A 24 4.56 -10.25 5.43
N ARG A 25 4.69 -10.68 4.17
CA ARG A 25 5.82 -10.27 3.31
C ARG A 25 5.78 -8.78 2.97
N LEU A 26 4.59 -8.24 2.70
CA LEU A 26 4.41 -6.81 2.42
C LEU A 26 4.71 -5.96 3.66
N GLU A 27 4.47 -6.46 4.87
CA GLU A 27 4.92 -5.80 6.11
C GLU A 27 6.44 -5.58 6.11
N ASP A 28 7.22 -6.59 5.67
CA ASP A 28 8.68 -6.49 5.59
C ASP A 28 9.09 -5.49 4.52
N THR A 29 8.52 -5.59 3.31
CA THR A 29 8.79 -4.67 2.21
C THR A 29 8.54 -3.21 2.60
N ILE A 30 7.38 -2.92 3.21
CA ILE A 30 7.04 -1.56 3.65
C ILE A 30 8.03 -1.08 4.72
N THR A 31 8.38 -1.94 5.68
CA THR A 31 9.33 -1.59 6.74
C THR A 31 10.71 -1.25 6.17
N PHE A 32 11.21 -2.04 5.23
CA PHE A 32 12.50 -1.76 4.58
C PHE A 32 12.48 -0.49 3.74
N HIS A 33 11.43 -0.27 2.94
CA HIS A 33 11.31 0.97 2.17
C HIS A 33 11.22 2.21 3.07
N LEU A 34 10.56 2.11 4.23
CA LEU A 34 10.55 3.18 5.21
C LEU A 34 11.93 3.40 5.83
N ILE A 35 12.68 2.35 6.18
CA ILE A 35 14.05 2.47 6.68
C ILE A 35 14.94 3.22 5.66
N GLU A 36 14.79 2.94 4.37
CA GLU A 36 15.49 3.70 3.32
C GLU A 36 15.02 5.16 3.26
N ARG A 37 13.71 5.40 3.34
CA ARG A 37 13.16 6.76 3.27
C ARG A 37 13.61 7.65 4.43
N VAL A 38 13.69 7.11 5.64
CA VAL A 38 14.00 7.90 6.85
C VAL A 38 15.49 8.24 7.01
N GLN A 39 16.34 7.87 6.04
CA GLN A 39 17.69 8.42 5.93
C GLN A 39 17.69 9.90 5.53
N PHE A 40 16.58 10.39 4.98
CA PHE A 40 16.42 11.77 4.51
C PHE A 40 15.45 12.56 5.41
N PRO A 41 15.58 13.90 5.49
CA PRO A 41 14.58 14.73 6.13
C PRO A 41 13.22 14.61 5.41
N LEU A 42 12.21 15.29 5.96
CA LEU A 42 10.91 15.38 5.29
C LEU A 42 11.01 15.94 3.86
N ASN A 43 11.93 16.88 3.58
CA ASN A 43 12.12 17.47 2.25
C ASN A 43 10.79 17.97 1.65
N LYS A 44 10.07 18.84 2.39
CA LYS A 44 8.69 19.25 2.08
C LYS A 44 8.51 19.74 0.64
N THR A 45 9.54 20.38 0.09
CA THR A 45 9.54 20.93 -1.28
C THR A 45 9.26 19.86 -2.34
N VAL A 46 9.62 18.59 -2.09
CA VAL A 46 9.37 17.44 -2.98
C VAL A 46 7.87 17.25 -3.30
N TYR A 47 6.99 17.62 -2.35
CA TYR A 47 5.55 17.37 -2.42
C TYR A 47 4.75 18.60 -2.87
N VAL A 48 5.42 19.72 -3.11
CA VAL A 48 4.77 20.98 -3.51
C VAL A 48 4.81 21.09 -5.04
N PRO A 49 3.65 21.22 -5.73
CA PRO A 49 3.61 21.52 -7.16
C PRO A 49 4.44 22.78 -7.49
N GLY A 50 5.33 22.67 -8.48
CA GLY A 50 6.28 23.74 -8.83
C GLY A 50 7.37 24.03 -7.78
N GLY A 51 7.44 23.25 -6.69
CA GLY A 51 8.47 23.40 -5.65
C GLY A 51 9.88 23.05 -6.15
N VAL A 52 9.97 22.14 -7.11
CA VAL A 52 11.19 21.78 -7.85
C VAL A 52 10.97 22.14 -9.31
N LYS A 53 11.97 22.75 -9.96
CA LYS A 53 11.84 23.15 -11.37
C LYS A 53 12.02 21.95 -12.29
N ILE A 54 10.90 21.41 -12.79
CA ILE A 54 10.91 20.30 -13.74
C ILE A 54 10.60 20.84 -15.14
N PRO A 55 11.43 20.55 -16.17
CA PRO A 55 11.18 21.04 -17.52
C PRO A 55 9.79 20.62 -18.03
N ASN A 56 8.99 21.60 -18.47
CA ASN A 56 7.66 21.41 -19.05
C ASN A 56 6.63 20.73 -18.10
N SER A 57 6.79 20.86 -16.78
CA SER A 57 5.87 20.27 -15.81
C SER A 57 5.74 21.14 -14.55
N GLU A 58 4.50 21.37 -14.12
CA GLU A 58 4.17 22.07 -12.86
C GLU A 58 3.91 21.09 -11.70
N LEU A 59 4.12 19.80 -11.91
CA LEU A 59 3.92 18.78 -10.90
C LEU A 59 4.90 18.90 -9.73
N SER A 60 4.54 18.31 -8.59
CA SER A 60 5.51 18.04 -7.53
C SER A 60 6.56 17.04 -8.02
N LEU A 61 7.74 17.02 -7.41
CA LEU A 61 8.77 16.04 -7.78
C LEU A 61 8.30 14.61 -7.53
N LEU A 62 7.56 14.38 -6.44
CA LEU A 62 6.95 13.09 -6.15
C LEU A 62 5.99 12.66 -7.27
N ASP A 63 5.04 13.53 -7.65
CA ASP A 63 4.04 13.18 -8.68
C ASP A 63 4.71 12.95 -10.04
N TYR A 64 5.71 13.77 -10.40
CA TYR A 64 6.47 13.57 -11.63
C TYR A 64 7.16 12.20 -11.66
N LEU A 65 7.91 11.85 -10.61
CA LEU A 65 8.61 10.56 -10.56
C LEU A 65 7.64 9.38 -10.53
N LEU A 66 6.56 9.48 -9.76
CA LEU A 66 5.56 8.42 -9.69
C LEU A 66 4.92 8.21 -11.07
N ARG A 67 4.45 9.28 -11.74
CA ARG A 67 3.87 9.20 -13.10
C ARG A 67 4.82 8.55 -14.11
N GLU A 68 6.07 8.99 -14.17
CA GLU A 68 7.05 8.41 -15.10
C GLU A 68 7.36 6.93 -14.76
N GLN A 69 7.39 6.59 -13.47
CA GLN A 69 7.59 5.21 -13.03
C GLN A 69 6.41 4.31 -13.42
N GLU A 70 5.17 4.78 -13.26
CA GLU A 70 3.97 4.05 -13.66
C GLU A 70 3.91 3.86 -15.19
N ARG A 71 4.23 4.91 -15.96
CA ARG A 71 4.32 4.83 -17.43
C ARG A 71 5.31 3.76 -17.88
N ILE A 72 6.51 3.73 -17.31
CA ILE A 72 7.51 2.71 -17.66
C ILE A 72 7.04 1.31 -17.26
N GLN A 73 6.39 1.18 -16.09
CA GLN A 73 5.94 -0.11 -15.56
C GLN A 73 4.69 -0.66 -16.28
N SER A 74 3.84 0.20 -16.85
CA SER A 74 2.68 -0.22 -17.64
C SER A 74 3.11 -0.95 -18.90
N ARG A 75 4.16 -0.47 -19.57
CA ARG A 75 4.75 -1.10 -20.77
C ARG A 75 5.15 -2.55 -20.52
N VAL A 76 5.54 -2.89 -19.29
CA VAL A 76 5.95 -4.25 -18.89
C VAL A 76 4.86 -5.02 -18.15
N ARG A 77 3.59 -4.65 -18.34
CA ARG A 77 2.38 -5.35 -17.85
C ARG A 77 2.14 -5.28 -16.35
N ARG A 78 2.79 -4.38 -15.60
CA ARG A 78 2.60 -4.28 -14.13
C ARG A 78 1.12 -4.15 -13.76
N TYR A 79 0.43 -3.20 -14.37
CA TYR A 79 -0.97 -2.87 -14.06
C TYR A 79 -2.00 -3.78 -14.77
N GLN A 80 -1.56 -4.85 -15.43
CA GLN A 80 -2.45 -5.95 -15.81
C GLN A 80 -2.59 -6.98 -14.67
N SER A 81 -1.72 -6.95 -13.66
CA SER A 81 -1.80 -7.81 -12.49
C SER A 81 -2.99 -7.41 -11.60
N PRO A 82 -3.78 -8.37 -11.07
CA PRO A 82 -4.97 -8.06 -10.27
C PRO A 82 -4.67 -7.43 -8.90
N ASP A 83 -3.41 -7.36 -8.49
CA ASP A 83 -2.95 -6.80 -7.23
C ASP A 83 -2.14 -5.50 -7.36
N GLU A 84 -2.03 -4.93 -8.57
CA GLU A 84 -1.30 -3.70 -8.85
C GLU A 84 -2.27 -2.58 -9.25
N TYR A 85 -2.20 -1.43 -8.58
CA TYR A 85 -3.15 -0.32 -8.71
C TYR A 85 -2.39 0.99 -9.00
N PRO A 86 -2.64 1.65 -10.15
CA PRO A 86 -1.93 2.89 -10.49
C PRO A 86 -2.43 4.07 -9.66
N PHE A 87 -1.53 4.99 -9.31
CA PHE A 87 -1.89 6.30 -8.75
C PHE A 87 -2.36 7.27 -9.84
N PHE A 88 -1.90 7.08 -11.07
CA PHE A 88 -2.18 7.93 -12.23
C PHE A 88 -2.58 7.06 -13.42
N PRO A 89 -3.85 6.60 -13.48
CA PRO A 89 -4.31 5.76 -14.57
C PRO A 89 -4.21 6.45 -15.95
N ASP A 90 -4.20 7.77 -15.99
CA ASP A 90 -4.11 8.60 -17.20
C ASP A 90 -2.75 8.52 -17.92
N VAL A 91 -1.69 8.09 -17.23
CA VAL A 91 -0.33 8.01 -17.83
C VAL A 91 0.06 6.61 -18.29
N LEU A 92 -0.80 5.62 -18.05
CA LEU A 92 -0.51 4.24 -18.44
C LEU A 92 -0.53 4.10 -19.96
N GLU A 93 0.47 3.40 -20.47
CA GLU A 93 0.61 3.04 -21.87
C GLU A 93 0.31 1.55 -22.10
N GLU A 94 -0.01 1.21 -23.36
CA GLU A 94 -0.19 -0.18 -23.80
C GLU A 94 1.07 -1.02 -23.53
N PRO A 95 0.91 -2.26 -23.02
CA PRO A 95 2.04 -3.15 -22.83
C PRO A 95 2.73 -3.54 -24.13
N ILE A 96 4.08 -3.56 -24.10
CA ILE A 96 4.92 -3.97 -25.24
C ILE A 96 5.28 -5.45 -25.21
N LEU A 97 4.86 -6.17 -24.16
CA LEU A 97 5.09 -7.59 -23.96
C LEU A 97 3.85 -8.40 -24.40
N GLN A 98 4.06 -9.69 -24.68
CA GLN A 98 2.95 -10.61 -24.97
C GLN A 98 1.91 -10.60 -23.84
N PRO A 99 0.60 -10.78 -24.12
CA PRO A 99 -0.42 -10.81 -23.08
C PRO A 99 -0.14 -11.89 -22.02
N LEU A 100 -0.53 -11.62 -20.79
CA LEU A 100 -0.58 -12.60 -19.71
C LEU A 100 -2.03 -12.71 -19.24
N GLU A 101 -2.63 -13.89 -19.39
CA GLU A 101 -4.01 -14.13 -18.99
C GLU A 101 -4.07 -14.49 -17.50
N TYR A 102 -4.63 -13.59 -16.70
CA TYR A 102 -4.97 -13.89 -15.32
C TYR A 102 -6.38 -14.48 -15.25
N PRO A 103 -6.62 -15.53 -14.45
CA PRO A 103 -7.98 -15.96 -14.17
C PRO A 103 -8.74 -14.83 -13.46
N ARG A 104 -10.06 -14.87 -13.58
CA ARG A 104 -10.94 -13.95 -12.85
C ARG A 104 -10.96 -14.32 -11.37
N ILE A 105 -10.02 -13.76 -10.60
CA ILE A 105 -9.90 -14.00 -9.15
C ILE A 105 -10.86 -13.11 -8.39
N LEU A 106 -10.85 -11.82 -8.69
CA LEU A 106 -11.69 -10.82 -8.04
C LEU A 106 -12.95 -10.57 -8.86
N HIS A 107 -14.04 -10.24 -8.17
CA HIS A 107 -15.23 -9.67 -8.77
C HIS A 107 -14.89 -8.34 -9.44
N GLU A 108 -15.62 -8.00 -10.50
CA GLU A 108 -15.41 -6.73 -11.20
C GLU A 108 -15.77 -5.56 -10.27
N ASN A 109 -14.88 -4.59 -10.15
CA ASN A 109 -15.03 -3.47 -9.23
C ASN A 109 -14.14 -2.29 -9.65
N ASP A 110 -14.45 -1.10 -9.16
CA ASP A 110 -13.69 0.14 -9.39
C ASP A 110 -12.99 0.67 -8.13
N VAL A 111 -12.91 -0.13 -7.06
CA VAL A 111 -12.40 0.30 -5.75
C VAL A 111 -10.90 0.63 -5.83
N CYS A 112 -10.56 1.91 -5.68
CA CYS A 112 -9.18 2.36 -5.57
C CYS A 112 -9.10 3.54 -4.59
N VAL A 113 -8.22 3.44 -3.60
CA VAL A 113 -8.02 4.46 -2.55
C VAL A 113 -6.64 5.12 -2.62
N ASN A 114 -5.97 5.03 -3.78
CA ASN A 114 -4.61 5.54 -3.98
C ASN A 114 -4.48 7.05 -3.69
N ASP A 115 -5.49 7.86 -4.00
CA ASP A 115 -5.47 9.28 -3.68
C ASP A 115 -5.38 9.52 -2.16
N VAL A 116 -6.19 8.80 -1.38
CA VAL A 116 -6.19 8.87 0.09
C VAL A 116 -4.89 8.31 0.67
N ILE A 117 -4.34 7.23 0.10
CA ILE A 117 -3.04 6.67 0.50
C ILE A 117 -1.95 7.73 0.32
N LYS A 118 -1.89 8.38 -0.85
CA LYS A 118 -0.87 9.41 -1.15
C LYS A 118 -1.01 10.60 -0.22
N GLU A 119 -2.23 11.09 -0.01
CA GLU A 119 -2.51 12.22 0.88
C GLU A 119 -2.07 11.95 2.31
N ARG A 120 -2.51 10.83 2.91
CA ARG A 120 -2.16 10.48 4.30
C ARG A 120 -0.68 10.14 4.45
N TYR A 121 -0.07 9.54 3.43
CA TYR A 121 1.38 9.32 3.41
C TYR A 121 2.16 10.63 3.58
N ILE A 122 1.79 11.66 2.82
CA ILE A 122 2.47 12.97 2.83
C ILE A 122 2.15 13.75 4.10
N SER A 123 0.88 13.79 4.50
CA SER A 123 0.39 14.67 5.57
C SER A 123 0.56 14.12 6.98
N GLU A 124 0.56 12.79 7.15
CA GLU A 124 0.58 12.13 8.46
C GLU A 124 1.79 11.23 8.65
N VAL A 125 2.05 10.33 7.69
CA VAL A 125 3.10 9.30 7.85
C VAL A 125 4.49 9.92 7.82
N LEU A 126 4.81 10.65 6.74
CA LEU A 126 6.14 11.26 6.55
C LEU A 126 6.55 12.18 7.72
N PRO A 127 5.69 13.09 8.23
CA PRO A 127 6.02 13.92 9.40
C PRO A 127 6.29 13.13 10.68
N ALA A 128 5.69 11.94 10.84
CA ALA A 128 5.88 11.10 12.01
C ALA A 128 7.15 10.24 11.94
N VAL A 129 7.49 9.72 10.75
CA VAL A 129 8.63 8.79 10.58
C VAL A 129 9.95 9.50 10.23
N CYS A 130 9.91 10.66 9.56
CA CYS A 130 11.14 11.32 9.13
C CYS A 130 11.90 11.95 10.31
N PRO A 131 13.24 11.83 10.34
CA PRO A 131 14.05 12.45 11.38
C PRO A 131 13.95 13.99 11.36
N LYS A 132 13.98 14.58 12.56
CA LYS A 132 14.02 16.03 12.75
C LYS A 132 15.47 16.46 13.02
N PHE A 133 16.09 17.08 12.03
CA PHE A 133 17.50 17.54 12.12
C PHE A 133 17.68 18.93 12.75
N GLY A 134 16.62 19.52 13.33
CA GLY A 134 16.70 20.86 13.95
C GLY A 134 16.96 22.00 12.96
N ARG A 135 16.75 21.75 11.66
CA ARG A 135 16.91 22.73 10.58
C ARG A 135 15.74 22.65 9.60
N GLU A 136 15.54 23.73 8.86
CA GLU A 136 14.58 23.75 7.76
C GLU A 136 15.12 23.04 6.51
N ASP A 137 14.22 22.84 5.55
CA ASP A 137 14.56 22.32 4.22
C ASP A 137 15.56 23.27 3.54
N ARG A 138 16.76 22.77 3.21
CA ARG A 138 17.86 23.59 2.66
C ARG A 138 17.77 23.84 1.16
N GLY A 139 16.74 23.31 0.50
CA GLY A 139 16.50 23.53 -0.93
C GLY A 139 17.14 22.46 -1.83
N GLU A 140 16.73 22.49 -3.09
CA GLU A 140 17.07 21.53 -4.16
C GLU A 140 18.57 21.31 -4.36
N THR A 141 19.40 22.32 -4.09
CA THR A 141 20.86 22.25 -4.27
C THR A 141 21.61 21.65 -3.08
N GLN A 142 20.94 21.42 -1.95
CA GLN A 142 21.57 20.98 -0.70
C GLN A 142 20.94 19.72 -0.09
N GLU A 143 19.68 19.42 -0.42
CA GLU A 143 18.99 18.21 0.02
C GLU A 143 18.92 17.15 -1.07
N ASN A 144 18.79 15.88 -0.67
CA ASN A 144 18.71 14.76 -1.60
C ASN A 144 17.26 14.50 -2.04
N TYR A 145 16.66 15.46 -2.75
CA TYR A 145 15.25 15.38 -3.18
C TYR A 145 14.97 14.18 -4.09
N GLY A 146 15.85 13.90 -5.05
CA GLY A 146 15.69 12.76 -5.96
C GLY A 146 15.68 11.41 -5.24
N SER A 147 16.60 11.22 -4.29
CA SER A 147 16.67 10.01 -3.48
C SER A 147 15.45 9.85 -2.59
N ALA A 148 15.05 10.91 -1.88
CA ALA A 148 13.86 10.89 -1.03
C ALA A 148 12.59 10.55 -1.82
N ALA A 149 12.37 11.20 -2.97
CA ALA A 149 11.21 10.99 -3.82
C ALA A 149 11.19 9.58 -4.45
N THR A 150 12.36 9.01 -4.77
CA THR A 150 12.46 7.63 -5.26
C THR A 150 12.11 6.60 -4.16
N CYS A 151 12.54 6.86 -2.91
CA CYS A 151 12.10 6.07 -1.77
C CYS A 151 10.58 6.20 -1.55
N ASP A 152 10.03 7.42 -1.66
CA ASP A 152 8.60 7.68 -1.53
C ASP A 152 7.77 6.84 -2.52
N VAL A 153 8.18 6.79 -3.80
CA VAL A 153 7.53 5.96 -4.83
C VAL A 153 7.50 4.49 -4.41
N SER A 154 8.61 3.97 -3.88
CA SER A 154 8.69 2.57 -3.44
C SER A 154 7.76 2.29 -2.26
N VAL A 155 7.68 3.21 -1.29
CA VAL A 155 6.76 3.10 -0.15
C VAL A 155 5.30 3.16 -0.61
N LEU A 156 4.95 4.14 -1.45
CA LEU A 156 3.58 4.31 -1.95
C LEU A 156 3.08 3.10 -2.72
N GLN A 157 3.91 2.53 -3.61
CA GLN A 157 3.56 1.33 -4.36
C GLN A 157 3.36 0.11 -3.44
N ALA A 158 4.22 -0.06 -2.43
CA ALA A 158 4.08 -1.14 -1.46
C ALA A 158 2.85 -0.97 -0.55
N LEU A 159 2.55 0.26 -0.12
CA LEU A 159 1.35 0.61 0.65
C LEU A 159 0.08 0.36 -0.17
N SER A 160 0.06 0.82 -1.43
CA SER A 160 -1.05 0.59 -2.35
C SER A 160 -1.34 -0.89 -2.49
N ARG A 161 -0.34 -1.70 -2.80
CA ARG A 161 -0.49 -3.16 -2.91
C ARG A 161 -0.99 -3.78 -1.61
N ARG A 162 -0.42 -3.42 -0.46
CA ARG A 162 -0.82 -3.95 0.86
C ARG A 162 -2.26 -3.62 1.22
N ILE A 163 -2.69 -2.38 0.98
CA ILE A 163 -4.03 -1.90 1.33
C ILE A 163 -5.06 -2.51 0.38
N HIS A 164 -4.79 -2.50 -0.93
CA HIS A 164 -5.70 -3.06 -1.92
C HIS A 164 -5.74 -4.59 -1.90
N PHE A 165 -4.76 -5.26 -1.27
CA PHE A 165 -4.85 -6.70 -0.98
C PHE A 165 -6.08 -7.06 -0.11
N GLY A 166 -6.70 -6.06 0.54
CA GLY A 166 -8.01 -6.18 1.17
C GLY A 166 -9.07 -6.78 0.24
N LYS A 167 -9.00 -6.56 -1.08
CA LYS A 167 -9.96 -7.18 -2.02
C LYS A 167 -9.89 -8.71 -2.03
N PHE A 168 -8.68 -9.28 -1.97
CA PHE A 168 -8.48 -10.74 -1.89
C PHE A 168 -8.95 -11.28 -0.54
N VAL A 169 -8.72 -10.53 0.54
CA VAL A 169 -9.23 -10.87 1.89
C VAL A 169 -10.75 -10.89 1.88
N ALA A 170 -11.39 -9.86 1.34
CA ALA A 170 -12.83 -9.73 1.24
C ALA A 170 -13.45 -10.85 0.39
N GLU A 171 -12.87 -11.15 -0.79
CA GLU A 171 -13.34 -12.23 -1.65
C GLU A 171 -13.24 -13.59 -0.95
N SER A 172 -12.11 -13.86 -0.27
CA SER A 172 -11.93 -15.10 0.49
C SER A 172 -12.95 -15.24 1.64
N LYS A 173 -13.26 -14.14 2.34
CA LYS A 173 -14.29 -14.11 3.39
C LYS A 173 -15.68 -14.32 2.81
N PHE A 174 -16.01 -13.66 1.70
CA PHE A 174 -17.30 -13.82 1.01
C PHE A 174 -17.54 -15.27 0.60
N GLN A 175 -16.55 -15.94 0.01
CA GLN A 175 -16.69 -17.33 -0.43
C GLN A 175 -16.88 -18.33 0.72
N LYS A 176 -16.42 -17.99 1.93
CA LYS A 176 -16.56 -18.84 3.12
C LYS A 176 -17.92 -18.73 3.79
N ASP A 177 -18.55 -17.56 3.73
CA ASP A 177 -19.88 -17.32 4.30
C ASP A 177 -20.73 -16.40 3.40
N PRO A 178 -21.14 -16.87 2.20
CA PRO A 178 -21.87 -16.03 1.27
C PRO A 178 -23.19 -15.52 1.83
N GLU A 179 -23.93 -16.34 2.59
CA GLU A 179 -25.26 -16.00 3.10
C GLU A 179 -25.22 -14.77 4.03
N THR A 180 -24.25 -14.73 4.96
CA THR A 180 -24.08 -13.59 5.87
C THR A 180 -23.76 -12.32 5.08
N PHE A 181 -22.79 -12.37 4.17
CA PHE A 181 -22.40 -11.19 3.42
C PHE A 181 -23.48 -10.73 2.43
N VAL A 182 -24.16 -11.65 1.75
CA VAL A 182 -25.30 -11.32 0.87
C VAL A 182 -26.38 -10.57 1.64
N ARG A 183 -26.75 -11.05 2.84
CA ARG A 183 -27.72 -10.37 3.69
C ARG A 183 -27.28 -8.96 4.07
N LEU A 184 -26.02 -8.79 4.49
CA LEU A 184 -25.47 -7.50 4.89
C LEU A 184 -25.37 -6.52 3.70
N ILE A 185 -24.93 -7.00 2.54
CA ILE A 185 -24.81 -6.19 1.32
C ILE A 185 -26.20 -5.75 0.84
N LYS A 186 -27.20 -6.64 0.80
CA LYS A 186 -28.59 -6.27 0.42
C LYS A 186 -29.24 -5.28 1.37
N ALA A 187 -28.84 -5.28 2.64
CA ALA A 187 -29.29 -4.31 3.63
C ALA A 187 -28.50 -2.99 3.60
N GLU A 188 -27.49 -2.87 2.72
CA GLU A 188 -26.52 -1.77 2.69
C GLU A 188 -25.83 -1.53 4.05
N ASP A 189 -25.70 -2.59 4.86
CA ASP A 189 -25.19 -2.51 6.23
C ASP A 189 -23.66 -2.51 6.26
N ARG A 190 -23.07 -1.39 5.86
CA ARG A 190 -21.61 -1.17 5.83
C ARG A 190 -20.97 -1.36 7.21
N ALA A 191 -21.66 -0.98 8.28
CA ALA A 191 -21.18 -1.16 9.64
C ALA A 191 -21.18 -2.64 10.05
N GLY A 192 -22.23 -3.39 9.69
CA GLY A 192 -22.29 -4.83 9.87
C GLY A 192 -21.23 -5.57 9.06
N ILE A 193 -20.94 -5.14 7.82
CA ILE A 193 -19.84 -5.67 7.02
C ILE A 193 -18.51 -5.42 7.72
N ASP A 194 -18.22 -4.18 8.15
CA ASP A 194 -16.99 -3.84 8.88
C ASP A 194 -16.83 -4.72 10.13
N ALA A 195 -17.89 -4.89 10.92
CA ALA A 195 -17.88 -5.76 12.08
C ALA A 195 -17.61 -7.24 11.71
N ALA A 196 -18.23 -7.75 10.64
CA ALA A 196 -18.06 -9.14 10.19
C ALA A 196 -16.64 -9.44 9.67
N ILE A 197 -15.97 -8.45 9.07
CA ILE A 197 -14.59 -8.61 8.59
C ILE A 197 -13.52 -8.38 9.67
N THR A 198 -13.89 -7.75 10.80
CA THR A 198 -12.96 -7.37 11.86
C THR A 198 -12.57 -8.54 12.75
N ASN A 199 -11.27 -8.67 13.02
CA ASN A 199 -10.79 -9.54 14.09
C ASN A 199 -9.72 -8.79 14.91
N SER A 200 -10.16 -8.16 16.00
CA SER A 200 -9.30 -7.31 16.82
C SER A 200 -8.12 -8.05 17.44
N ALA A 201 -8.26 -9.34 17.73
CA ALA A 201 -7.15 -10.16 18.23
C ALA A 201 -6.09 -10.42 17.15
N VAL A 202 -6.49 -10.52 15.88
CA VAL A 202 -5.56 -10.63 14.75
C VAL A 202 -4.88 -9.29 14.47
N GLU A 203 -5.63 -8.19 14.49
CA GLU A 203 -5.07 -6.84 14.32
C GLU A 203 -4.01 -6.51 15.37
N LEU A 204 -4.28 -6.82 16.64
CA LEU A 204 -3.30 -6.64 17.71
C LEU A 204 -2.01 -7.44 17.45
N LYS A 205 -2.13 -8.71 17.04
CA LYS A 205 -0.98 -9.55 16.68
C LYS A 205 -0.21 -9.03 15.46
N VAL A 206 -0.87 -8.35 14.53
CA VAL A 206 -0.21 -7.68 13.41
C VAL A 206 0.65 -6.53 13.92
N LEU A 207 0.09 -5.67 14.79
CA LEU A 207 0.80 -4.53 15.36
C LEU A 207 1.99 -4.96 16.24
N GLU A 208 1.82 -5.96 17.09
CA GLU A 208 2.89 -6.53 17.92
C GLU A 208 4.03 -7.09 17.06
N ARG A 209 3.70 -7.87 16.03
CA ARG A 209 4.68 -8.43 15.09
C ARG A 209 5.41 -7.34 14.33
N LEU A 210 4.69 -6.33 13.85
CA LEU A 210 5.26 -5.20 13.12
C LEU A 210 6.24 -4.41 14.01
N GLY A 211 5.86 -4.11 15.25
CA GLY A 211 6.75 -3.43 16.19
C GLY A 211 8.04 -4.21 16.43
N LEU A 212 7.94 -5.53 16.60
CA LEU A 212 9.11 -6.40 16.74
C LEU A 212 9.99 -6.40 15.48
N LYS A 213 9.40 -6.47 14.29
CA LYS A 213 10.11 -6.40 13.00
C LYS A 213 10.82 -5.06 12.83
N ALA A 214 10.12 -3.95 13.05
CA ALA A 214 10.69 -2.60 12.95
C ALA A 214 11.86 -2.41 13.93
N LYS A 215 11.74 -2.93 15.16
CA LYS A 215 12.84 -2.96 16.13
C LYS A 215 14.03 -3.77 15.62
N THR A 216 13.76 -4.97 15.11
CA THR A 216 14.80 -5.90 14.65
C THR A 216 15.54 -5.36 13.43
N TYR A 217 14.83 -4.89 12.40
CA TYR A 217 15.43 -4.36 11.18
C TYR A 217 16.04 -2.96 11.38
N GLY A 218 15.49 -2.21 12.32
CA GLY A 218 15.98 -0.89 12.71
C GLY A 218 17.22 -0.90 13.60
N THR A 219 17.68 -2.06 14.08
CA THR A 219 18.87 -2.16 14.96
C THR A 219 20.01 -2.82 14.19
N ASP A 220 21.22 -2.29 14.30
CA ASP A 220 22.41 -2.98 13.79
C ASP A 220 22.81 -4.11 14.77
N PRO A 221 22.82 -5.38 14.36
CA PRO A 221 23.19 -6.48 15.26
C PRO A 221 24.64 -6.43 15.75
N ALA A 222 25.54 -5.80 14.99
CA ALA A 222 26.95 -5.69 15.36
C ALA A 222 27.21 -4.50 16.31
N LEU A 223 26.37 -3.46 16.24
CA LEU A 223 26.52 -2.22 16.98
C LEU A 223 25.16 -1.73 17.54
N PRO A 224 24.56 -2.46 18.50
CA PRO A 224 23.22 -2.15 18.99
C PRO A 224 23.11 -0.80 19.71
N ASP A 225 24.22 -0.30 20.27
CA ASP A 225 24.22 0.89 21.14
C ASP A 225 24.78 2.17 20.47
N GLU A 226 25.43 2.09 19.31
CA GLU A 226 26.18 3.25 18.76
C GLU A 226 25.34 4.21 17.90
N ASN A 227 24.26 3.74 17.24
CA ASN A 227 23.55 4.55 16.24
C ASN A 227 22.06 4.76 16.52
N GLY A 228 21.55 4.27 17.66
CA GLY A 228 20.12 4.25 17.93
C GLY A 228 19.32 3.47 16.87
N PRO A 229 17.97 3.47 16.95
CA PRO A 229 17.16 2.80 15.96
C PRO A 229 17.14 3.59 14.64
N LYS A 230 17.32 2.90 13.50
CA LYS A 230 17.24 3.47 12.14
C LYS A 230 15.90 4.11 11.81
N ILE A 231 14.84 3.73 12.53
CA ILE A 231 13.47 4.19 12.31
C ILE A 231 12.72 4.33 13.64
N ASN A 232 11.79 5.28 13.71
CA ASN A 232 10.88 5.41 14.84
C ASN A 232 9.85 4.26 14.83
N ILE A 233 10.03 3.28 15.73
CA ILE A 233 9.19 2.08 15.84
C ILE A 233 7.74 2.45 16.13
N ASP A 234 7.50 3.39 17.05
CA ASP A 234 6.14 3.80 17.44
C ASP A 234 5.42 4.48 16.27
N ALA A 235 6.13 5.27 15.48
CA ALA A 235 5.57 5.89 14.28
C ALA A 235 5.21 4.84 13.21
N VAL A 236 5.99 3.77 13.05
CA VAL A 236 5.67 2.66 12.12
C VAL A 236 4.42 1.91 12.59
N VAL A 237 4.31 1.63 13.89
CA VAL A 237 3.13 0.97 14.46
C VAL A 237 1.90 1.86 14.35
N ALA A 238 2.01 3.16 14.63
CA ALA A 238 0.94 4.14 14.48
C ALA A 238 0.48 4.23 13.02
N MET A 239 1.39 4.30 12.05
CA MET A 239 1.06 4.27 10.63
C MET A 239 0.20 3.05 10.27
N TYR A 240 0.53 1.86 10.78
CA TYR A 240 -0.29 0.68 10.49
C TYR A 240 -1.67 0.74 11.16
N LYS A 241 -1.71 1.15 12.43
CA LYS A 241 -2.93 1.23 13.22
C LYS A 241 -3.91 2.28 12.69
N GLU A 242 -3.40 3.43 12.29
CA GLU A 242 -4.20 4.62 12.00
C GLU A 242 -4.42 4.84 10.50
N CYS A 243 -3.56 4.27 9.65
CA CYS A 243 -3.64 4.43 8.19
C CYS A 243 -3.83 3.09 7.47
N VAL A 244 -2.89 2.14 7.57
CA VAL A 244 -2.90 0.92 6.73
C VAL A 244 -4.11 0.02 7.03
N ILE A 245 -4.36 -0.32 8.29
CA ILE A 245 -5.48 -1.21 8.68
C ILE A 245 -6.82 -0.54 8.35
N PRO A 246 -7.11 0.71 8.77
CA PRO A 246 -8.37 1.36 8.43
C PRO A 246 -8.64 1.47 6.93
N LEU A 247 -7.64 1.85 6.12
CA LEU A 247 -7.80 1.91 4.66
C LEU A 247 -8.02 0.52 4.04
N THR A 248 -7.37 -0.51 4.58
CA THR A 248 -7.62 -1.90 4.13
C THR A 248 -9.09 -2.29 4.38
N LYS A 249 -9.66 -1.94 5.53
CA LYS A 249 -11.06 -2.22 5.85
C LYS A 249 -12.03 -1.46 4.94
N ILE A 250 -11.72 -0.19 4.61
CA ILE A 250 -12.48 0.57 3.62
C ILE A 250 -12.48 -0.17 2.28
N VAL A 251 -11.32 -0.62 1.80
CA VAL A 251 -11.24 -1.43 0.56
C VAL A 251 -12.08 -2.70 0.65
N GLU A 252 -12.00 -3.44 1.77
CA GLU A 252 -12.80 -4.66 1.98
C GLU A 252 -14.30 -4.39 1.91
N VAL A 253 -14.77 -3.33 2.58
CA VAL A 253 -16.19 -2.94 2.60
C VAL A 253 -16.65 -2.49 1.22
N GLU A 254 -15.95 -1.56 0.57
CA GLU A 254 -16.36 -1.07 -0.76
C GLU A 254 -16.36 -2.18 -1.80
N TYR A 255 -15.41 -3.12 -1.73
CA TYR A 255 -15.38 -4.28 -2.61
C TYR A 255 -16.60 -5.18 -2.41
N LEU A 256 -16.94 -5.49 -1.15
CA LEU A 256 -18.11 -6.33 -0.82
C LEU A 256 -19.42 -5.66 -1.25
N MET A 257 -19.53 -4.35 -1.14
CA MET A 257 -20.72 -3.61 -1.58
C MET A 257 -21.00 -3.75 -3.09
N GLN A 258 -19.98 -4.03 -3.90
CA GLN A 258 -20.12 -4.25 -5.34
C GLN A 258 -20.28 -5.74 -5.69
N ARG A 259 -20.14 -6.66 -4.72
CA ARG A 259 -19.89 -8.08 -4.96
C ARG A 259 -21.06 -8.88 -5.55
N LEU A 260 -22.29 -8.39 -5.43
CA LEU A 260 -23.49 -9.13 -5.87
C LEU A 260 -23.87 -8.87 -7.32
N LYS A 261 -23.38 -7.77 -7.92
CA LYS A 261 -23.76 -7.32 -9.26
C LYS A 261 -23.47 -8.41 -10.31
N GLY A 262 -24.45 -8.77 -11.13
CA GLY A 262 -24.28 -9.79 -12.17
C GLY A 262 -24.04 -11.20 -11.62
N THR A 263 -24.48 -11.48 -10.40
CA THR A 263 -24.42 -12.82 -9.78
C THR A 263 -25.82 -13.34 -9.47
N GLN A 264 -25.94 -14.62 -9.08
CA GLN A 264 -27.21 -15.21 -8.64
C GLN A 264 -27.83 -14.55 -7.40
N TRP A 265 -27.07 -13.69 -6.72
CA TRP A 265 -27.48 -13.02 -5.50
C TRP A 265 -27.99 -11.60 -5.73
N GLU A 266 -27.95 -11.08 -6.96
CA GLU A 266 -28.62 -9.82 -7.31
C GLU A 266 -30.14 -10.00 -7.14
#